data_AF-A0A963GZ15-F1
#
_entry.id   AF-A0A963GZ15-F1
#
_cell.length_a   1.000
_cell.length_b   1.000
_cell.length_c   1.000
_cell.angle_alpha   90.00
_cell.angle_beta   90.00
_cell.angle_gamma   90.00
#
_symmetry.space_group_name_H-M   'P 1'
#
loop_
_entity.id
_entity.type
_entity.pdbx_description
1 polymer ?
#
loop_
_entity_poly.entity_id
_entity_poly.type
_entity_poly.pdbx_seq_one_letter_code
_entity_poly.pdbx_strand_id
1 'polypeptide(L)'
;MKLFDGLCQFMWIQGEPLPLVFDVNEKIYTEQGITYDTLKQLEADGLIYFSPEGFVKKKFGKHTRLFYCGEPTKIGFPNDMDNQLDLGHVILTERGKSLVSDDKMIRNQAFYHYAINRWYQLGYTVTSIQVNQRNKKVGSNSTQSVLPDNR
;
A
#
# COMPACT_ATOMS: atom_id res chain seq x y z
N MET A 1 10.05 17.75 7.29
CA MET A 1 9.96 16.35 6.82
C MET A 1 9.21 16.17 5.48
N LYS A 2 9.03 17.21 4.65
CA LYS A 2 8.26 17.13 3.39
C LYS A 2 8.71 16.02 2.43
N LEU A 3 10.01 15.71 2.35
CA LEU A 3 10.53 14.65 1.47
C LEU A 3 10.01 13.27 1.87
N PHE A 4 10.03 12.95 3.18
CA PHE A 4 9.53 11.68 3.68
C PHE A 4 8.00 11.57 3.51
N ASP A 5 7.27 12.66 3.75
CA ASP A 5 5.83 12.70 3.49
C ASP A 5 5.53 12.45 1.99
N GLY A 6 6.38 12.99 1.10
CA GLY A 6 6.33 12.71 -0.34
C GLY A 6 6.62 11.24 -0.68
N LEU A 7 7.52 10.55 0.04
CA LEU A 7 7.76 9.13 -0.14
C LEU A 7 6.55 8.27 0.29
N CYS A 8 5.83 8.68 1.34
CA CYS A 8 4.71 7.93 1.90
C CYS A 8 3.54 7.71 0.90
N GLN A 9 3.39 8.54 -0.13
CA GLN A 9 2.36 8.32 -1.15
C GLN A 9 2.60 7.05 -2.00
N PHE A 10 3.84 6.53 -1.99
CA PHE A 10 4.25 5.31 -2.70
C PHE A 10 4.18 4.05 -1.82
N MET A 11 3.56 4.18 -0.64
CA MET A 11 3.52 3.14 0.38
C MET A 11 2.37 2.16 0.14
N TRP A 12 2.72 0.88 0.08
CA TRP A 12 1.80 -0.23 0.27
C TRP A 12 2.00 -0.85 1.64
N ILE A 13 0.98 -1.49 2.20
CA ILE A 13 1.07 -2.13 3.52
C ILE A 13 0.88 -3.64 3.38
N GLN A 14 1.75 -4.41 4.03
CA GLN A 14 1.61 -5.86 4.23
C GLN A 14 2.15 -6.26 5.60
N GLY A 15 1.38 -5.95 6.65
CA GLY A 15 1.85 -5.97 8.03
C GLY A 15 2.73 -4.76 8.34
N GLU A 16 3.76 -4.55 7.52
CA GLU A 16 4.69 -3.42 7.59
C GLU A 16 4.50 -2.46 6.40
N PRO A 17 4.89 -1.18 6.52
CA PRO A 17 4.92 -0.25 5.40
C PRO A 17 6.03 -0.59 4.38
N LEU A 18 5.67 -0.60 3.09
CA LEU A 18 6.50 -0.97 1.95
C LEU A 18 6.44 0.14 0.88
N PRO A 19 7.44 1.05 0.81
CA PRO A 19 7.50 2.04 -0.24
C PRO A 19 7.96 1.35 -1.54
N LEU A 20 7.07 1.25 -2.54
CA LEU A 20 7.43 0.59 -3.80
C LEU A 20 8.00 1.61 -4.79
N VAL A 21 9.34 1.70 -4.83
CA VAL A 21 10.09 2.54 -5.78
C VAL A 21 10.81 1.64 -6.77
N PHE A 22 10.14 1.26 -7.87
CA PHE A 22 10.63 0.24 -8.82
C PHE A 22 11.73 0.74 -9.76
N ASP A 23 11.68 2.01 -10.17
CA ASP A 23 12.71 2.67 -10.97
C ASP A 23 12.76 4.15 -10.55
N VAL A 24 13.88 4.57 -9.98
CA VAL A 24 14.07 5.93 -9.42
C VAL A 24 14.00 7.02 -10.51
N ASN A 25 14.18 6.68 -11.78
CA ASN A 25 14.16 7.64 -12.88
C ASN A 25 12.75 7.87 -13.46
N GLU A 26 11.77 7.05 -13.08
CA GLU A 26 10.43 7.16 -13.60
C GLU A 26 9.73 8.45 -13.15
N LYS A 27 8.98 9.06 -14.07
CA LYS A 27 8.32 10.36 -13.83
C LYS A 27 7.34 10.32 -12.67
N ILE A 28 6.72 9.16 -12.44
CA ILE A 28 5.79 8.95 -11.32
C ILE A 28 6.44 9.25 -9.96
N TYR A 29 7.76 9.11 -9.85
CA TYR A 29 8.53 9.42 -8.65
C TYR A 29 9.19 10.80 -8.74
N THR A 30 9.87 11.09 -9.85
CA THR A 30 10.69 12.31 -9.98
C THR A 30 9.85 13.59 -9.99
N GLU A 31 8.65 13.57 -10.57
CA GLU A 31 7.72 14.72 -10.52
C GLU A 31 7.18 14.99 -9.10
N GLN A 32 7.27 14.01 -8.20
CA GLN A 32 6.93 14.14 -6.78
C GLN A 32 8.15 14.45 -5.91
N GLY A 33 9.31 14.72 -6.53
CA GLY A 33 10.55 15.02 -5.82
C GLY A 33 11.24 13.80 -5.23
N ILE A 34 10.86 12.57 -5.62
CA ILE A 34 11.60 11.36 -5.28
C ILE A 34 12.60 11.07 -6.40
N THR A 35 13.83 11.50 -6.16
CA THR A 35 15.00 11.32 -7.03
C THR A 35 16.13 10.59 -6.27
N TYR A 36 17.16 10.15 -6.99
CA TYR A 36 18.34 9.52 -6.37
C TYR A 36 18.92 10.37 -5.22
N ASP A 37 19.11 11.67 -5.43
CA ASP A 37 19.68 12.57 -4.43
C ASP A 37 18.80 12.68 -3.19
N THR A 38 17.49 12.78 -3.38
CA THR A 38 16.55 12.83 -2.24
C THR A 38 16.47 11.51 -1.49
N LEU A 39 16.62 10.37 -2.16
CA LEU A 39 16.72 9.07 -1.52
C LEU A 39 18.02 8.96 -0.72
N LYS A 40 19.14 9.45 -1.26
CA LYS A 40 20.41 9.52 -0.51
C LYS A 40 20.32 10.43 0.72
N GLN A 41 19.56 11.52 0.64
CA GLN A 41 19.29 12.35 1.81
C GLN A 41 18.46 11.61 2.87
N LEU A 42 17.37 10.94 2.47
CA LEU A 42 16.53 10.16 3.40
C LEU A 42 17.30 8.99 4.02
N GLU A 43 18.24 8.40 3.28
CA GLU A 43 19.17 7.37 3.78
C GLU A 43 20.15 7.95 4.80
N ALA A 44 20.75 9.11 4.52
CA ALA A 44 21.64 9.81 5.45
C ALA A 44 20.90 10.26 6.74
N ASP A 45 19.62 10.60 6.64
CA ASP A 45 18.74 10.87 7.78
C ASP A 45 18.36 9.60 8.57
N GLY A 46 18.74 8.42 8.07
CA GLY A 46 18.48 7.13 8.71
C GLY A 46 17.02 6.69 8.64
N LEU A 47 16.25 7.16 7.66
CA LEU A 47 14.82 6.84 7.50
C LEU A 47 14.58 5.66 6.56
N ILE A 48 15.49 5.44 5.62
CA ILE A 48 15.40 4.37 4.63
C ILE A 48 16.73 3.64 4.48
N TYR A 49 16.68 2.43 3.93
CA TYR A 49 17.81 1.84 3.22
C TYR A 49 17.53 1.95 1.73
N PHE A 50 18.55 2.37 0.96
CA PHE A 50 18.45 2.52 -0.48
C PHE A 50 19.48 1.64 -1.20
N SER A 51 19.00 0.75 -2.07
CA SER A 51 19.82 -0.26 -2.77
C SER A 51 19.61 -0.17 -4.28
N PRO A 52 20.65 0.15 -5.08
CA PRO A 52 20.57 0.11 -6.54
C PRO A 52 20.17 -1.25 -7.10
N GLU A 53 20.52 -2.34 -6.42
CA GLU A 53 20.18 -3.71 -6.80
C GLU A 53 18.72 -4.08 -6.49
N GLY A 54 18.06 -3.27 -5.67
CA GLY A 54 16.69 -3.50 -5.24
C GLY A 54 16.56 -4.51 -4.11
N PHE A 55 15.34 -4.66 -3.62
CA PHE A 55 14.95 -5.56 -2.56
C PHE A 55 13.83 -6.48 -3.05
N VAL A 56 13.88 -7.75 -2.63
CA VAL A 56 12.85 -8.73 -2.94
C VAL A 56 12.35 -9.40 -1.67
N LYS A 57 11.04 -9.57 -1.56
CA LYS A 57 10.43 -10.41 -0.53
C LYS A 57 10.06 -11.75 -1.13
N LYS A 58 10.65 -12.82 -0.60
CA LYS A 58 10.52 -14.19 -1.12
C LYS A 58 9.52 -15.01 -0.30
N LYS A 59 9.31 -16.27 -0.73
CA LYS A 59 8.52 -17.29 -0.04
C LYS A 59 7.02 -16.98 -0.02
N PHE A 60 6.52 -16.32 -1.05
CA PHE A 60 5.09 -16.18 -1.25
C PHE A 60 4.50 -17.47 -1.81
N GLY A 61 3.36 -17.89 -1.25
CA GLY A 61 2.50 -18.90 -1.87
C GLY A 61 1.77 -18.33 -3.09
N LYS A 62 0.69 -18.99 -3.51
CA LYS A 62 -0.09 -18.59 -4.70
C LYS A 62 -0.69 -17.18 -4.64
N HIS A 63 -1.01 -16.69 -3.45
CA HIS A 63 -1.70 -15.42 -3.28
C HIS A 63 -1.14 -14.61 -2.12
N THR A 64 -1.25 -13.30 -2.23
CA THR A 64 -1.09 -12.38 -1.11
C THR A 64 -2.07 -11.22 -1.19
N ARG A 65 -2.13 -10.41 -0.13
CA ARG A 65 -2.89 -9.16 -0.07
C ARG A 65 -1.96 -8.04 0.36
N LEU A 66 -2.01 -6.93 -0.37
CA LEU A 66 -1.39 -5.66 0.01
C LEU A 66 -2.50 -4.62 0.13
N PHE A 67 -2.29 -3.60 0.95
CA PHE A 67 -3.23 -2.51 1.16
C PHE A 67 -2.64 -1.20 0.65
N TYR A 68 -3.41 -0.44 -0.10
CA TYR A 68 -3.05 0.91 -0.54
C TYR A 68 -4.11 1.88 -0.04
N CYS A 69 -3.71 2.83 0.81
CA CYS A 69 -4.62 3.75 1.51
C CYS A 69 -5.78 3.02 2.21
N GLY A 70 -5.48 1.89 2.86
CA GLY A 70 -6.47 1.03 3.52
C GLY A 70 -7.28 0.13 2.58
N GLU A 71 -7.17 0.29 1.25
CA GLU A 71 -7.91 -0.54 0.30
C GLU A 71 -7.15 -1.83 -0.05
N PRO A 72 -7.76 -3.01 0.16
CA PRO A 72 -7.11 -4.28 -0.14
C PRO A 72 -7.04 -4.56 -1.64
N THR A 73 -5.85 -4.94 -2.10
CA THR A 73 -5.60 -5.51 -3.42
C THR A 73 -5.06 -6.93 -3.27
N LYS A 74 -5.76 -7.90 -3.88
CA LYS A 74 -5.30 -9.28 -3.95
C LYS A 74 -4.35 -9.43 -5.13
N ILE A 75 -3.19 -10.05 -4.88
CA ILE A 75 -2.21 -10.42 -5.89
C ILE A 75 -2.18 -11.95 -5.96
N GLY A 76 -2.31 -12.51 -7.15
CA GLY A 76 -2.10 -13.92 -7.45
C GLY A 76 -0.85 -14.10 -8.29
N PHE A 77 0.07 -14.93 -7.81
CA PHE A 77 1.34 -15.22 -8.44
C PHE A 77 1.23 -16.39 -9.43
N PRO A 78 2.16 -16.52 -10.40
CA PRO A 78 2.11 -17.60 -11.38
C PRO A 78 2.32 -18.99 -10.75
N ASN A 79 3.27 -19.13 -9.82
CA ASN A 79 3.58 -20.42 -9.20
C ASN A 79 2.76 -20.65 -7.93
N ASP A 80 2.68 -21.90 -7.48
CA ASP A 80 1.93 -22.25 -6.26
C ASP A 80 2.69 -21.92 -4.98
N MET A 81 4.02 -21.98 -5.02
CA MET A 81 4.93 -21.68 -3.91
C MET A 81 6.20 -20.97 -4.42
N ASP A 82 7.03 -20.51 -3.47
CA ASP A 82 8.33 -19.88 -3.70
C ASP A 82 8.31 -18.67 -4.64
N ASN A 83 7.17 -17.98 -4.70
CA ASN A 83 7.07 -16.72 -5.40
C ASN A 83 7.81 -15.60 -4.66
N GLN A 84 8.11 -14.54 -5.40
CA GLN A 84 8.74 -13.34 -4.89
C GLN A 84 7.96 -12.11 -5.32
N LEU A 85 8.06 -11.07 -4.49
CA LEU A 85 7.56 -9.74 -4.77
C LEU A 85 8.76 -8.79 -4.82
N ASP A 86 8.90 -8.09 -5.93
CA ASP A 86 9.82 -6.97 -6.05
C ASP A 86 9.33 -5.81 -5.17
N LEU A 87 10.19 -5.33 -4.28
CA LEU A 87 9.92 -4.18 -3.41
C LEU A 87 10.52 -2.88 -3.97
N GLY A 88 11.26 -2.97 -5.09
CA GLY A 88 12.00 -1.85 -5.64
C GLY A 88 13.25 -1.53 -4.81
N HIS A 89 13.69 -0.28 -4.87
CA HIS A 89 15.01 0.15 -4.39
C HIS A 89 15.02 0.67 -2.96
N VAL A 90 13.87 0.75 -2.29
CA VAL A 90 13.74 1.43 -1.00
C VAL A 90 13.02 0.52 -0.01
N ILE A 91 13.56 0.42 1.21
CA ILE A 91 12.86 -0.11 2.39
C ILE A 91 13.03 0.86 3.56
N LEU A 92 12.09 0.86 4.50
CA LEU A 92 12.18 1.73 5.68
C LEU A 92 13.11 1.13 6.75
N THR A 93 13.81 2.00 7.46
CA THR A 93 14.42 1.66 8.76
C THR A 93 13.34 1.61 9.84
N GLU A 94 13.68 1.11 11.03
CA GLU A 94 12.76 1.16 12.19
C GLU A 94 12.34 2.59 12.53
N ARG A 95 13.26 3.55 12.41
CA ARG A 95 12.96 4.98 12.58
C ARG A 95 12.04 5.49 11.47
N GLY A 96 12.25 5.08 10.22
CA GLY A 96 11.35 5.43 9.12
C GLY A 96 9.94 4.92 9.36
N LYS A 97 9.80 3.65 9.74
CA LYS A 97 8.51 3.02 10.06
C LYS A 97 7.76 3.76 11.16
N SER A 98 8.44 4.16 12.25
CA SER A 98 7.80 4.85 13.37
C SER A 98 7.27 6.25 13.01
N LEU A 99 7.66 6.81 11.87
CA LEU A 99 7.21 8.11 11.38
C LEU A 99 6.07 8.02 10.36
N VAL A 100 5.77 6.82 9.87
CA VAL A 100 4.61 6.59 9.00
C VAL A 100 3.34 6.78 9.83
N SER A 101 2.40 7.55 9.27
CA SER A 101 1.10 7.81 9.87
C SER A 101 0.05 7.74 8.76
N ASP A 102 -1.02 7.00 8.99
CA ASP A 102 -2.09 6.78 8.00
C ASP A 102 -2.71 8.10 7.53
N ASP A 103 -2.82 9.09 8.43
CA ASP A 103 -3.35 10.42 8.12
C ASP A 103 -2.51 11.20 7.11
N LYS A 104 -1.23 10.83 6.94
CA LYS A 104 -0.30 11.47 6.00
C LYS A 104 -0.28 10.79 4.64
N MET A 105 -0.92 9.64 4.49
CA MET A 105 -0.85 8.85 3.26
C MET A 105 -1.84 9.37 2.23
N ILE A 106 -1.41 10.35 1.44
CA ILE A 106 -2.20 10.91 0.35
C ILE A 106 -2.27 9.88 -0.78
N ARG A 107 -3.48 9.54 -1.20
CA ARG A 107 -3.71 8.61 -2.31
C ARG A 107 -3.16 9.20 -3.62
N ASN A 108 -2.21 8.50 -4.22
CA ASN A 108 -1.72 8.80 -5.56
C ASN A 108 -2.28 7.77 -6.55
N GLN A 109 -3.36 8.14 -7.25
CA GLN A 109 -4.05 7.22 -8.17
C GLN A 109 -3.18 6.82 -9.37
N ALA A 110 -2.32 7.74 -9.85
CA ALA A 110 -1.40 7.44 -10.95
C ALA A 110 -0.38 6.37 -10.52
N PHE A 111 0.14 6.48 -9.30
CA PHE A 111 1.05 5.48 -8.74
C PHE A 111 0.36 4.14 -8.50
N TYR A 112 -0.88 4.15 -7.99
CA TYR A 112 -1.66 2.92 -7.86
C TYR A 112 -1.73 2.18 -9.20
N HIS A 113 -2.14 2.85 -10.29
CA HIS A 113 -2.18 2.22 -11.61
C HIS A 113 -0.79 1.77 -12.10
N TYR A 114 0.24 2.57 -11.84
CA TYR A 114 1.62 2.21 -12.19
C TYR A 114 2.06 0.90 -11.52
N ALA A 115 1.84 0.74 -10.22
CA ALA A 115 2.18 -0.48 -9.49
C ALA A 115 1.38 -1.70 -9.98
N ILE A 116 0.08 -1.53 -10.22
CA ILE A 116 -0.80 -2.58 -10.76
C ILE A 116 -0.31 -3.04 -12.15
N ASN A 117 0.01 -2.09 -13.03
CA ASN A 117 0.55 -2.37 -14.36
C ASN A 117 1.90 -3.11 -14.30
N ARG A 118 2.77 -2.72 -13.37
CA ARG A 118 4.06 -3.40 -13.14
C ARG A 118 3.84 -4.87 -12.76
N TRP A 119 2.90 -5.14 -11.86
CA TRP A 119 2.58 -6.51 -11.48
C TRP A 119 1.97 -7.33 -12.62
N TYR A 120 1.11 -6.72 -13.45
CA TYR A 120 0.60 -7.40 -14.64
C TYR A 120 1.71 -7.76 -15.63
N GLN A 121 2.68 -6.88 -15.85
CA GLN A 121 3.84 -7.16 -16.72
C GLN A 121 4.71 -8.32 -16.20
N LEU A 122 4.71 -8.55 -14.89
CA LEU A 122 5.37 -9.69 -14.24
C LEU A 122 4.53 -10.98 -14.27
N GLY A 123 3.36 -10.95 -14.92
CA GLY A 123 2.45 -12.10 -15.04
C GLY A 123 1.60 -12.34 -13.78
N TYR A 124 1.49 -11.35 -12.89
CA TYR A 124 0.63 -11.48 -11.72
C TYR A 124 -0.81 -11.18 -12.09
N THR A 125 -1.73 -11.84 -11.41
CA THR A 125 -3.15 -11.47 -11.44
C THR A 125 -3.42 -10.51 -10.31
N VAL A 126 -4.15 -9.42 -10.59
CA VAL A 126 -4.41 -8.39 -9.60
C VAL A 126 -5.91 -8.10 -9.54
N THR A 127 -6.47 -8.07 -8.33
CA THR A 127 -7.89 -7.80 -8.14
C THR A 127 -8.09 -6.85 -6.97
N SER A 128 -8.60 -5.65 -7.26
CA SER A 128 -9.06 -4.73 -6.23
C SER A 128 -10.29 -5.34 -5.55
N ILE A 129 -10.26 -5.46 -4.23
CA ILE A 129 -11.39 -6.00 -3.48
C ILE A 129 -12.22 -4.82 -2.99
N GLN A 130 -13.39 -4.62 -3.60
CA GLN A 130 -14.39 -3.72 -3.03
C GLN A 130 -14.93 -4.36 -1.75
N VAL A 131 -14.55 -3.82 -0.60
CA VAL A 131 -15.19 -4.18 0.68
C VAL A 131 -16.57 -3.52 0.69
N ASN A 132 -17.57 -4.20 0.13
CA ASN A 132 -18.96 -3.81 0.35
C ASN A 132 -19.23 -3.85 1.85
N GLN A 133 -19.49 -2.70 2.46
CA GLN A 133 -19.96 -2.59 3.85
C GLN A 133 -21.36 -3.17 4.00
N ARG A 134 -21.50 -4.50 3.89
CA ARG A 134 -22.67 -5.23 4.38
C ARG A 134 -22.36 -5.66 5.81
N ASN A 135 -22.64 -4.78 6.77
CA ASN A 135 -23.08 -5.11 8.13
C ASN A 135 -23.33 -3.82 8.95
N LYS A 136 -24.47 -3.18 8.71
CA LYS A 136 -25.18 -2.39 9.73
C LYS A 136 -26.59 -2.99 9.86
N LYS A 137 -26.72 -4.01 10.70
CA LYS A 137 -28.00 -4.40 11.32
C LYS A 137 -27.73 -5.43 12.43
N VAL A 138 -27.48 -4.93 13.64
CA VAL A 138 -27.90 -5.44 14.96
C VAL A 138 -27.52 -4.30 15.93
N GLY A 139 -28.34 -3.70 16.78
CA GLY A 139 -29.75 -3.80 17.13
C GLY A 139 -29.96 -2.82 18.29
N SER A 140 -31.07 -2.10 18.32
CA SER A 140 -31.54 -1.43 19.54
C SER A 140 -33.05 -1.65 19.62
N ASN A 141 -33.43 -2.67 20.39
CA ASN A 141 -34.77 -2.83 20.90
C ASN A 141 -34.99 -1.76 21.97
N SER A 142 -36.07 -1.00 21.86
CA SER A 142 -36.82 -0.51 23.01
C SER A 142 -38.30 -0.45 22.64
N THR A 143 -39.02 -1.37 23.27
CA THR A 143 -40.47 -1.56 23.33
C THR A 143 -41.22 -0.29 23.72
N GLN A 144 -42.34 0.01 23.05
CA GLN A 144 -43.66 0.09 23.71
C GLN A 144 -44.82 0.18 22.71
N SER A 145 -45.75 -0.74 22.92
CA SER A 145 -47.08 -0.93 22.33
C SER A 145 -48.06 0.20 22.67
N VAL A 146 -48.96 0.58 21.75
CA VAL A 146 -50.44 0.50 21.88
C VAL A 146 -51.07 0.62 20.46
N LEU A 147 -52.04 -0.23 20.12
CA LEU A 147 -53.03 -0.10 19.04
C LEU A 147 -54.43 -0.13 19.69
N PRO A 148 -55.54 0.15 18.99
CA PRO A 148 -55.94 1.40 18.32
C PRO A 148 -57.31 1.88 18.88
N ASP A 149 -57.86 3.01 18.43
CA ASP A 149 -59.32 3.06 18.24
C ASP A 149 -59.78 4.08 17.19
N ASN A 150 -60.78 3.65 16.42
CA ASN A 150 -61.46 4.37 15.35
C ASN A 150 -62.66 5.14 15.92
N ARG A 151 -62.77 6.43 15.61
CA ARG A 151 -63.95 7.10 15.01
C ARG A 151 -63.73 8.60 14.87
#